data_AF-A0A2W4WA04-F1
#
_entry.id   AF-A0A2W4WA04-F1
#
_cell.length_a   1.000
_cell.length_b   1.000
_cell.length_c   1.000
_cell.angle_alpha   90.00
_cell.angle_beta   90.00
_cell.angle_gamma   90.00
#
_symmetry.space_group_name_H-M   'P 1'
#
loop_
_entity.id
_entity.type
_entity.pdbx_description
1 polymer ?
#
loop_
_entity_poly.entity_id
_entity_poly.type
_entity_poly.pdbx_seq_one_letter_code
_entity_poly.pdbx_strand_id
1 'polypeptide(L)'
;MRAITYLTAALILVGNQSMAFASDITTTSPDNSLTMTHNHQSGCSSGKINGTYKTAFGISGVLYEIDCETEKGDSATFFFMDTQGGERCYGKMTESWGGRDGDSTEWFTLGAVPGYQCNSIGKPFRQDRMR
;
A
#
# COMPACT_ATOMS: atom_id res chain seq x y z
N MET A 1 -12.03 5.58 60.97
CA MET A 1 -13.08 5.90 59.98
C MET A 1 -12.54 5.53 58.61
N ARG A 2 -13.18 4.58 57.92
CA ARG A 2 -12.75 4.07 56.62
C ARG A 2 -13.35 4.95 55.52
N ALA A 3 -12.52 5.55 54.69
CA ALA A 3 -12.97 6.29 53.51
C ALA A 3 -13.43 5.28 52.45
N ILE A 4 -14.70 5.39 52.05
CA ILE A 4 -15.27 4.64 50.92
C ILE A 4 -15.11 5.56 49.71
N THR A 5 -14.14 5.26 48.85
CA THR A 5 -13.96 5.95 47.58
C THR A 5 -14.72 5.18 46.51
N TYR A 6 -15.64 5.89 45.84
CA TYR A 6 -16.49 5.39 44.77
C TYR A 6 -15.65 4.96 43.56
N LEU A 7 -15.76 3.69 43.17
CA LEU A 7 -15.22 3.18 41.90
C LEU A 7 -16.28 3.38 40.81
N THR A 8 -16.17 4.45 40.03
CA THR A 8 -16.90 4.56 38.76
C THR A 8 -16.17 3.74 37.71
N ALA A 9 -16.73 2.58 37.35
CA ALA A 9 -16.28 1.81 36.21
C ALA A 9 -16.66 2.57 34.93
N ALA A 10 -15.69 3.27 34.33
CA ALA A 10 -15.83 3.81 32.98
C ALA A 10 -15.74 2.65 31.98
N LEU A 11 -16.91 2.22 31.49
CA LEU A 11 -17.00 1.28 30.39
C LEU A 11 -16.61 2.02 29.09
N ILE A 12 -15.34 1.90 28.68
CA ILE A 12 -14.90 2.39 27.38
C ILE A 12 -15.43 1.43 26.33
N LEU A 13 -16.60 1.77 25.77
CA LEU A 13 -17.11 1.21 24.52
C LEU A 13 -16.16 1.64 23.40
N VAL A 14 -15.12 0.84 23.11
CA VAL A 14 -14.43 0.91 21.82
C VAL A 14 -15.33 0.20 20.81
N GLY A 15 -16.41 0.88 20.42
CA GLY A 15 -17.28 0.42 19.35
C GLY A 15 -16.50 0.45 18.05
N ASN A 16 -16.19 -0.74 17.52
CA ASN A 16 -15.61 -0.97 16.20
C ASN A 16 -16.29 -0.07 15.17
N GLN A 17 -15.57 0.94 14.69
CA GLN A 17 -15.95 1.63 13.47
C GLN A 17 -15.63 0.66 12.34
N SER A 18 -16.59 -0.20 12.00
CA SER A 18 -16.62 -0.89 10.72
C SER A 18 -16.85 0.17 9.64
N MET A 19 -15.75 0.84 9.25
CA MET A 19 -15.68 1.57 8.00
C MET A 19 -15.91 0.53 6.90
N ALA A 20 -17.06 0.59 6.24
CA ALA A 20 -17.24 -0.13 4.99
C ALA A 20 -16.13 0.35 4.05
N PHE A 21 -15.21 -0.56 3.70
CA PHE A 21 -14.10 -0.24 2.82
C PHE A 21 -14.66 0.06 1.43
N ALA A 22 -14.21 1.19 0.87
CA ALA A 22 -14.07 1.28 -0.57
C ALA A 22 -13.27 0.07 -1.07
N SER A 23 -13.65 -0.48 -2.24
CA SER A 23 -13.14 -1.76 -2.73
C SER A 23 -11.60 -1.78 -2.78
N ASP A 24 -10.99 -2.54 -1.86
CA ASP A 24 -9.54 -2.76 -1.87
C ASP A 24 -9.18 -3.62 -3.10
N ILE A 25 -8.21 -3.16 -3.88
CA ILE A 25 -7.62 -3.92 -4.97
C ILE A 25 -6.44 -4.68 -4.41
N THR A 26 -6.42 -6.00 -4.64
CA THR A 26 -5.25 -6.83 -4.35
C THR A 26 -4.60 -7.29 -5.65
N THR A 27 -3.30 -7.09 -5.75
CA THR A 27 -2.47 -7.47 -6.89
C THR A 27 -1.34 -8.35 -6.39
N THR A 28 -1.09 -9.48 -7.07
CA THR A 28 0.08 -10.34 -6.77
C THR A 28 0.96 -10.41 -7.99
N SER A 29 2.26 -10.24 -7.81
CA SER A 29 3.25 -10.29 -8.88
C SER A 29 3.21 -11.62 -9.62
N PRO A 30 3.62 -11.68 -10.91
CA PRO A 30 3.58 -12.92 -11.69
C PRO A 30 4.38 -14.08 -11.08
N ASP A 31 5.43 -13.78 -10.31
CA ASP A 31 6.28 -14.76 -9.64
C ASP A 31 5.85 -15.06 -8.19
N ASN A 32 4.70 -14.53 -7.75
CA ASN A 32 4.17 -14.61 -6.38
C ASN A 32 5.13 -14.09 -5.30
N SER A 33 6.14 -13.30 -5.68
CA SER A 33 7.12 -12.75 -4.74
C SER A 33 6.62 -11.53 -3.99
N LEU A 34 5.54 -10.89 -4.47
CA LEU A 34 5.00 -9.65 -3.93
C LEU A 34 3.47 -9.63 -4.04
N THR A 35 2.82 -9.22 -2.96
CA THR A 35 1.38 -8.92 -2.93
C THR A 35 1.20 -7.47 -2.49
N MET A 36 0.37 -6.72 -3.21
CA MET A 36 0.00 -5.34 -2.90
C MET A 36 -1.50 -5.25 -2.66
N THR A 37 -1.91 -4.42 -1.71
CA THR A 37 -3.30 -4.12 -1.41
C THR A 37 -3.46 -2.62 -1.19
N HIS A 38 -4.34 -1.98 -1.96
CA HIS A 38 -4.56 -0.53 -1.90
C HIS A 38 -6.01 -0.17 -2.27
N ASN A 39 -6.41 1.05 -1.96
CA ASN A 39 -7.79 1.49 -2.15
C ASN A 39 -7.94 2.24 -3.49
N HIS A 40 -8.94 1.85 -4.27
CA HIS A 40 -9.24 2.41 -5.59
C HIS A 40 -10.03 3.74 -5.54
N GLN A 41 -10.70 4.07 -4.43
CA GLN A 41 -11.66 5.19 -4.34
C GLN A 41 -11.25 6.33 -3.41
N SER A 42 -10.08 6.31 -2.77
CA SER A 42 -9.65 7.51 -2.06
C SER A 42 -9.30 8.57 -3.10
N GLY A 43 -10.18 9.55 -3.30
CA GLY A 43 -9.94 10.67 -4.19
C GLY A 43 -8.50 11.17 -4.03
N CYS A 44 -7.81 11.33 -5.16
CA CYS A 44 -6.36 11.45 -5.22
C CYS A 44 -5.82 12.36 -4.11
N SER A 45 -5.21 11.76 -3.10
CA SER A 45 -4.77 12.49 -1.92
C SER A 45 -3.29 12.21 -1.68
N SER A 46 -2.49 12.92 -2.48
CA SER A 46 -1.04 12.77 -2.51
C SER A 46 -0.43 12.89 -1.11
N GLY A 47 0.52 12.00 -0.83
CA GLY A 47 1.25 11.94 0.45
C GLY A 47 0.54 11.17 1.57
N LYS A 48 -0.67 10.64 1.36
CA LYS A 48 -1.33 9.74 2.32
C LYS A 48 -1.02 8.28 2.05
N ILE A 49 -1.02 7.48 3.12
CA ILE A 49 -0.97 6.02 3.02
C ILE A 49 -2.26 5.57 2.33
N ASN A 50 -2.12 4.89 1.20
CA ASN A 50 -3.23 4.38 0.39
C ASN A 50 -3.08 2.86 0.13
N GLY A 51 -2.19 2.18 0.84
CA GLY A 51 -2.09 0.74 0.73
C GLY A 51 -0.92 0.14 1.47
N THR A 52 -0.73 -1.14 1.25
CA THR A 52 0.37 -1.93 1.79
C THR A 52 0.92 -2.87 0.72
N TYR A 53 2.16 -3.28 0.91
CA TYR A 53 2.75 -4.38 0.15
C TYR A 53 3.38 -5.39 1.11
N LYS A 54 3.50 -6.62 0.66
CA LYS A 54 4.13 -7.72 1.37
C LYS A 54 4.89 -8.61 0.40
N THR A 55 6.14 -8.92 0.73
CA THR A 55 6.97 -9.86 -0.04
C THR A 55 6.83 -11.28 0.50
N ALA A 56 7.15 -12.27 -0.32
CA ALA A 56 7.18 -13.68 0.08
C ALA A 56 8.18 -13.97 1.21
N PHE A 57 9.21 -13.11 1.37
CA PHE A 57 10.21 -13.23 2.44
C PHE A 57 9.79 -12.52 3.74
N GLY A 58 8.57 -12.00 3.81
CA GLY A 58 7.99 -11.41 5.02
C GLY A 58 8.26 -9.92 5.22
N ILE A 59 8.97 -9.26 4.31
CA ILE A 59 9.10 -7.80 4.30
C ILE A 59 7.75 -7.21 3.91
N SER A 60 7.31 -6.18 4.62
CA SER A 60 6.06 -5.50 4.30
C SER A 60 6.17 -4.02 4.63
N GLY A 61 5.47 -3.20 3.86
CA GLY A 61 5.44 -1.77 4.07
C GLY A 61 4.17 -1.13 3.55
N VAL A 62 4.20 0.19 3.49
CA VAL A 62 3.06 1.01 3.07
C VAL A 62 3.28 1.57 1.67
N LEU A 63 2.17 1.83 0.97
CA LEU A 63 2.09 2.51 -0.30
C LEU A 63 1.55 3.92 -0.06
N TYR A 64 2.28 4.93 -0.51
CA TYR A 64 1.87 6.33 -0.47
C TYR A 64 1.42 6.76 -1.86
N GLU A 65 0.17 7.15 -2.03
CA GLU A 65 -0.27 7.71 -3.31
C GLU A 65 0.47 9.03 -3.55
N ILE A 66 1.09 9.20 -4.71
CA ILE A 66 1.83 10.41 -5.07
C ILE A 66 1.21 11.16 -6.24
N ASP A 67 0.56 10.45 -7.15
CA ASP A 67 -0.04 11.02 -8.34
C ASP A 67 -1.22 10.17 -8.81
N CYS A 68 -2.26 10.83 -9.33
CA CYS A 68 -3.35 10.17 -10.04
C CYS A 68 -3.78 11.06 -11.18
N GLU A 69 -3.51 10.61 -12.41
CA GLU A 69 -4.00 11.26 -13.61
C GLU A 69 -5.32 10.60 -14.00
N THR A 70 -6.43 11.34 -13.92
CA THR A 70 -7.74 10.91 -14.41
C THR A 70 -8.02 11.38 -15.84
N GLU A 71 -7.23 12.32 -16.37
CA GLU A 71 -7.50 12.94 -17.69
C GLU A 71 -6.89 12.19 -18.89
N LYS A 72 -6.00 11.20 -18.69
CA LYS A 72 -5.27 10.50 -19.77
C LYS A 72 -5.40 8.97 -19.77
N GLY A 73 -6.34 8.44 -18.99
CA GLY A 73 -6.44 7.01 -18.67
C GLY A 73 -6.22 6.88 -17.18
N ASP A 74 -7.22 6.34 -16.48
CA ASP A 74 -7.28 6.34 -15.02
C ASP A 74 -6.03 5.64 -14.47
N SER A 75 -5.05 6.42 -14.02
CA SER A 75 -3.80 5.88 -13.50
C SER A 75 -3.52 6.42 -12.11
N ALA A 76 -2.90 5.58 -11.29
CA ALA A 76 -2.49 5.92 -9.94
C ALA A 76 -1.04 5.46 -9.74
N THR A 77 -0.20 6.37 -9.27
CA THR A 77 1.18 6.06 -8.89
C THR A 77 1.33 6.15 -7.38
N PHE A 78 1.90 5.09 -6.82
CA PHE A 78 2.18 4.94 -5.40
C PHE A 78 3.67 4.84 -5.19
N PHE A 79 4.21 5.60 -4.25
CA PHE A 79 5.56 5.47 -3.76
C PHE A 79 5.62 4.48 -2.60
N PHE A 80 6.68 3.68 -2.53
CA PHE A 80 6.95 2.85 -1.36
C PHE A 80 8.35 3.12 -0.82
N MET A 81 8.48 3.00 0.50
CA MET A 81 9.76 2.95 1.18
C MET A 81 9.72 1.85 2.23
N ASP A 82 10.65 0.91 2.16
CA ASP A 82 10.87 -0.07 3.21
C ASP A 82 11.68 0.54 4.33
N THR A 83 11.10 0.53 5.52
CA THR A 83 11.72 0.97 6.77
C THR A 83 11.85 -0.16 7.79
N GLN A 84 11.30 -1.35 7.48
CA GLN A 84 11.21 -2.50 8.37
C GLN A 84 12.15 -3.64 7.95
N GLY A 85 12.57 -3.69 6.69
CA GLY A 85 13.66 -4.55 6.24
C GLY A 85 15.02 -4.10 6.81
N GLY A 86 15.95 -5.04 6.92
CA GLY A 86 17.36 -4.71 7.22
C GLY A 86 18.03 -3.84 6.14
N GLU A 87 17.38 -3.71 4.99
CA GLU A 87 17.76 -2.88 3.84
C GLU A 87 16.79 -1.69 3.70
N ARG A 88 17.30 -0.51 3.33
CA ARG A 88 16.48 0.71 3.15
C ARG A 88 16.25 0.96 1.66
N CYS A 89 15.09 0.57 1.16
CA CYS A 89 14.75 0.58 -0.26
C CYS A 89 13.52 1.39 -0.57
N TYR A 90 13.49 1.98 -1.76
CA TYR A 90 12.34 2.74 -2.21
C TYR A 90 12.09 2.56 -3.71
N GLY A 91 10.84 2.82 -4.09
CA GLY A 91 10.40 2.62 -5.45
C GLY A 91 8.99 3.13 -5.67
N LYS A 92 8.39 2.66 -6.75
CA LYS A 92 7.02 3.01 -7.11
C LYS A 92 6.25 1.82 -7.65
N MET A 93 4.94 1.88 -7.46
CA MET A 93 3.94 1.09 -8.15
C MET A 93 3.11 2.03 -9.02
N THR A 94 2.86 1.69 -10.27
CA THR A 94 1.92 2.42 -11.12
C THR A 94 0.83 1.46 -11.53
N GLU A 95 -0.43 1.88 -11.38
CA GLU A 95 -1.55 1.20 -11.97
C GLU A 95 -2.18 2.08 -13.05
N SER A 96 -2.67 1.45 -14.11
CA SER A 96 -3.40 2.11 -15.18
C SER A 96 -4.65 1.29 -15.49
N TRP A 97 -5.79 1.94 -15.66
CA TRP A 97 -7.09 1.30 -15.80
C TRP A 97 -7.87 1.92 -16.95
N GLY A 98 -8.74 1.13 -17.59
CA GLY A 98 -9.71 1.63 -18.58
C GLY A 98 -9.10 2.19 -19.88
N GLY A 99 -7.78 2.10 -20.05
CA GLY A 99 -7.07 2.48 -21.26
C GLY A 99 -7.29 1.51 -22.41
N ARG A 100 -6.88 1.92 -23.63
CA ARG A 100 -6.95 1.07 -24.84
C ARG A 100 -6.18 -0.25 -24.68
N ASP A 101 -5.12 -0.22 -23.88
CA ASP A 101 -4.23 -1.35 -23.61
C ASP A 101 -4.67 -2.21 -22.42
N GLY A 102 -5.83 -1.91 -21.83
CA GLY A 102 -6.38 -2.62 -20.67
C GLY A 102 -5.82 -2.13 -19.34
N ASP A 103 -6.08 -2.91 -18.29
CA ASP A 103 -5.61 -2.60 -16.95
C ASP A 103 -4.19 -3.14 -16.77
N SER A 104 -3.30 -2.39 -16.13
CA SER A 104 -1.93 -2.85 -15.86
C SER A 104 -1.45 -2.40 -14.48
N THR A 105 -0.59 -3.22 -13.89
CA THR A 105 0.15 -2.88 -12.66
C THR A 105 1.63 -3.03 -12.94
N GLU A 106 2.39 -2.01 -12.58
CA GLU A 106 3.85 -1.96 -12.70
C GLU A 106 4.49 -1.76 -11.34
N TRP A 107 5.57 -2.48 -11.08
CA TRP A 107 6.38 -2.34 -9.87
C TRP A 107 7.82 -2.07 -10.25
N PHE A 108 8.41 -1.04 -9.66
CA PHE A 108 9.79 -0.65 -9.90
C PHE A 108 10.50 -0.26 -8.61
N THR A 109 11.69 -0.82 -8.42
CA THR A 109 12.65 -0.32 -7.42
C THR A 109 13.42 0.84 -8.04
N LEU A 110 13.41 2.00 -7.38
CA LEU A 110 14.13 3.20 -7.85
C LEU A 110 15.53 3.26 -7.27
N GLY A 111 15.71 2.77 -6.04
CA GLY A 111 17.03 2.70 -5.42
C GLY A 111 17.00 2.30 -3.97
N ALA A 112 18.20 2.29 -3.39
CA ALA A 112 18.44 2.13 -1.97
C ALA A 112 18.91 3.45 -1.37
N VAL A 113 18.74 3.62 -0.06
CA VAL A 113 19.51 4.61 0.70
C VAL A 113 21.01 4.30 0.52
N PRO A 114 21.90 5.30 0.44
CA PRO A 114 23.32 5.07 0.24
C PRO A 114 23.92 4.07 1.24
N GLY A 115 24.62 3.05 0.72
CA GLY A 115 25.24 1.98 1.52
C GLY A 115 24.38 0.71 1.69
N TYR A 116 23.20 0.63 1.07
CA TYR A 116 22.30 -0.52 1.13
C TYR A 116 22.02 -1.07 -0.29
N GLN A 117 21.54 -2.33 -0.38
CA GLN A 117 21.03 -2.94 -1.61
C GLN A 117 19.55 -3.26 -1.49
N CYS A 118 18.86 -3.52 -2.62
CA CYS A 118 17.42 -3.77 -2.66
C CYS A 118 17.07 -5.16 -3.16
N ASN A 119 17.80 -6.16 -2.70
CA ASN A 119 17.66 -7.53 -3.21
C ASN A 119 16.37 -8.21 -2.73
N SER A 120 15.72 -7.63 -1.72
CA SER A 120 14.67 -8.28 -0.94
C SER A 120 13.24 -7.71 -1.16
N ILE A 121 13.10 -6.59 -1.89
CA ILE A 121 11.83 -5.86 -2.07
C ILE A 121 10.99 -6.28 -3.29
N GLY A 122 11.29 -7.45 -3.85
CA GLY A 122 10.65 -7.97 -5.06
C GLY A 122 11.30 -7.46 -6.35
N LYS A 123 11.12 -8.22 -7.44
CA LYS A 123 11.68 -7.88 -8.75
C LYS A 123 10.79 -6.87 -9.47
N PRO A 124 11.36 -5.98 -10.31
CA PRO A 124 10.54 -5.15 -11.19
C PRO A 124 9.71 -6.01 -12.14
N PHE A 125 8.45 -5.62 -12.35
CA PHE A 125 7.57 -6.28 -13.31
C PHE A 125 6.53 -5.30 -13.85
N ARG A 126 5.97 -5.68 -15.00
CA ARG A 126 4.72 -5.16 -15.53
C ARG A 126 3.78 -6.35 -15.71
N GLN A 127 2.55 -6.19 -15.25
CA GLN A 127 1.50 -7.20 -15.40
C GLN A 127 0.26 -6.54 -15.98
N ASP A 128 -0.11 -6.98 -17.18
CA ASP A 128 -1.37 -6.58 -17.80
C ASP A 128 -2.48 -7.53 -17.32
N ARG A 129 -3.63 -6.98 -16.93
CA ARG A 129 -4.85 -7.72 -16.63
C ARG A 129 -5.75 -7.64 -17.85
N MET A 130 -5.76 -8.72 -18.63
CA MET A 130 -6.75 -8.89 -19.68
C MET A 130 -8.13 -9.05 -19.04
N ARG A 131 -9.11 -8.30 -19.54
CA ARG A 131 -10.53 -8.41 -19.16
C ARG A 131 -11.12 -9.76 -19.56
#